data_AF-A0A854A1N2-F1
#
_entry.id   AF-A0A854A1N2-F1
#
_cell.length_a   1.000
_cell.length_b   1.000
_cell.length_c   1.000
_cell.angle_alpha   90.00
_cell.angle_beta   90.00
_cell.angle_gamma   90.00
#
_symmetry.space_group_name_H-M   'P 1'
#
loop_
_entity.id
_entity.type
_entity.pdbx_description
1 polymer ?
#
loop_
_entity_poly.entity_id
_entity_poly.type
_entity_poly.pdbx_seq_one_letter_code
_entity_poly.pdbx_strand_id
1 'polypeptide(L)'
;MPCEYFKYINLLEVYDQLEEFSFFTGPDLSNIQYQFGESLSWCFEELSYAAFTECEEDAWKAFPAAEVADAVGSLIKADLERIAKVAEISIPSRRASGRTAIGKLTILSIHASFGDFDYWQKTSLMVYQYDLLCWLYSKNKIEEAFEVYELIIQNRGDIAADFALSAVSAEKSELARERARKRHAPTNKIKLDLLAEWGRTSKEYKSRADFCRIVAQREGLLYRTVYDWIARHDRDSA
;
A
#
# COMPACT_ATOMS: atom_id res chain seq x y z
N MET A 1 -16.82 6.19 -18.04
CA MET A 1 -16.71 7.52 -17.39
C MET A 1 -15.87 7.26 -16.16
N PRO A 2 -14.66 7.81 -16.08
CA PRO A 2 -13.59 7.31 -15.20
C PRO A 2 -14.01 7.09 -13.75
N CYS A 3 -14.69 8.06 -13.13
CA CYS A 3 -15.36 7.89 -11.84
C CYS A 3 -16.59 8.81 -11.80
N GLU A 4 -17.75 8.29 -11.38
CA GLU A 4 -18.99 9.10 -11.40
C GLU A 4 -19.05 10.17 -10.30
N TYR A 5 -18.19 10.04 -9.29
CA TYR A 5 -18.06 10.97 -8.17
C TYR A 5 -17.08 12.12 -8.48
N PHE A 6 -16.09 11.88 -9.34
CA PHE A 6 -15.16 12.89 -9.86
C PHE A 6 -15.80 13.71 -10.97
N LYS A 7 -15.59 15.03 -10.95
CA LYS A 7 -16.28 15.93 -11.89
C LYS A 7 -15.50 17.15 -12.31
N TYR A 8 -14.69 17.67 -11.40
CA TYR A 8 -14.02 18.95 -11.54
C TYR A 8 -12.54 18.74 -11.87
N ILE A 9 -11.97 17.63 -11.40
CA ILE A 9 -10.71 17.12 -11.91
C ILE A 9 -11.01 16.18 -13.09
N ASN A 10 -10.46 16.51 -14.25
CA ASN A 10 -10.57 15.68 -15.44
C ASN A 10 -9.47 14.61 -15.43
N LEU A 11 -9.78 13.42 -14.91
CA LEU A 11 -8.81 12.32 -14.80
C LEU A 11 -8.13 11.98 -16.14
N LEU A 12 -8.85 12.04 -17.27
CA LEU A 12 -8.26 11.77 -18.57
C LEU A 12 -7.17 12.79 -18.92
N GLU A 13 -7.47 14.09 -18.78
CA GLU A 13 -6.49 15.16 -19.06
C GLU A 13 -5.34 15.13 -18.06
N VAL A 14 -5.60 14.82 -16.79
CA VAL A 14 -4.55 14.66 -15.78
C VAL A 14 -3.55 13.60 -16.23
N TYR A 15 -4.01 12.41 -16.60
CA TYR A 15 -3.11 11.33 -17.03
C TYR A 15 -2.45 11.56 -18.39
N ASP A 16 -3.07 12.35 -19.27
CA ASP A 16 -2.47 12.79 -20.53
C ASP A 16 -1.30 13.77 -20.30
N GLN A 17 -1.36 14.55 -19.22
CA GLN A 17 -0.37 15.59 -18.89
C GLN A 17 0.65 15.17 -17.83
N LEU A 18 0.38 14.09 -17.08
CA LEU A 18 1.12 13.73 -15.88
C LEU A 18 2.61 13.44 -16.16
N GLU A 19 2.90 12.82 -17.30
CA GLU A 19 4.28 12.49 -17.70
C GLU A 19 5.13 13.74 -17.99
N GLU A 20 4.52 14.78 -18.55
CA GLU A 20 5.18 16.05 -18.89
C GLU A 20 5.09 17.08 -17.76
N PHE A 21 4.34 16.80 -16.70
CA PHE A 21 4.14 17.72 -15.59
C PHE A 21 5.44 18.00 -14.85
N SER A 22 5.70 19.29 -14.63
CA SER A 22 6.79 19.76 -13.79
C SER A 22 6.37 21.05 -13.10
N PHE A 23 6.40 21.05 -11.77
CA PHE A 23 5.97 22.20 -10.97
C PHE A 23 6.69 23.51 -11.34
N PHE A 24 7.93 23.44 -11.83
CA PHE A 24 8.75 24.62 -12.14
C PHE A 24 8.75 25.00 -13.61
N THR A 25 8.48 24.06 -14.52
CA THR A 25 8.78 24.22 -15.95
C THR A 25 7.79 23.56 -16.90
N GLY A 26 6.86 22.76 -16.39
CA GLY A 26 5.89 22.01 -17.19
C GLY A 26 4.54 22.71 -17.32
N PRO A 27 3.60 22.14 -18.10
CA PRO A 27 2.24 22.62 -18.18
C PRO A 27 1.50 22.44 -16.85
N ASP A 28 0.57 23.34 -16.54
CA ASP A 28 -0.36 23.14 -15.42
C ASP A 28 -1.21 21.89 -15.64
N LEU A 29 -1.46 21.12 -14.58
CA LEU A 29 -2.44 20.02 -14.64
C LEU A 29 -3.84 20.59 -14.83
N SER A 30 -4.52 20.16 -15.89
CA SER A 30 -5.81 20.70 -16.30
C SER A 30 -6.86 20.59 -15.20
N ASN A 31 -7.50 21.73 -14.90
CA ASN A 31 -8.52 21.90 -13.86
C ASN A 31 -8.07 21.66 -12.41
N ILE A 32 -6.76 21.66 -12.16
CA ILE A 32 -6.17 21.69 -10.82
C ILE A 32 -5.55 23.07 -10.60
N GLN A 33 -5.85 23.73 -9.47
CA GLN A 33 -5.19 25.00 -9.16
C GLN A 33 -3.69 24.79 -8.95
N TYR A 34 -2.86 25.70 -9.47
CA TYR A 34 -1.40 25.65 -9.41
C TYR A 34 -0.85 25.24 -8.03
N GLN A 35 -1.38 25.82 -6.95
CA GLN A 35 -0.93 25.53 -5.58
C GLN A 35 -1.13 24.06 -5.13
N PHE A 36 -1.95 23.29 -5.84
CA PHE A 36 -2.23 21.89 -5.52
C PHE A 36 -1.60 20.91 -6.52
N GLY A 37 -1.02 21.41 -7.62
CA GLY A 37 -0.51 20.60 -8.73
C GLY A 37 0.49 19.54 -8.28
N GLU A 38 1.52 19.93 -7.52
CA GLU A 38 2.56 19.01 -7.02
C GLU A 38 1.99 17.93 -6.09
N SER A 39 1.07 18.30 -5.19
CA SER A 39 0.50 17.33 -4.24
C SER A 39 -0.41 16.33 -4.97
N LEU A 40 -1.22 16.82 -5.92
CA LEU A 40 -2.14 15.97 -6.68
C LEU A 40 -1.43 15.11 -7.72
N SER A 41 -0.38 15.62 -8.38
CA SER A 41 0.40 14.81 -9.33
C SER A 41 0.93 13.55 -8.65
N TRP A 42 1.55 13.71 -7.48
CA TRP A 42 2.06 12.60 -6.68
C TRP A 42 0.94 11.63 -6.26
N CYS A 43 -0.21 12.14 -5.82
CA CYS A 43 -1.34 11.28 -5.48
C CYS A 43 -1.84 10.46 -6.68
N PHE A 44 -1.86 11.04 -7.87
CA PHE A 44 -2.31 10.36 -9.08
C PHE A 44 -1.31 9.32 -9.57
N GLU A 45 0.00 9.54 -9.41
CA GLU A 45 1.03 8.53 -9.67
C GLU A 45 0.86 7.34 -8.72
N GLU A 46 0.75 7.62 -7.42
CA GLU A 46 0.52 6.63 -6.36
C GLU A 46 -0.74 5.79 -6.61
N LEU A 47 -1.87 6.43 -6.94
CA LEU A 47 -3.11 5.70 -7.25
C LEU A 47 -3.01 4.89 -8.55
N SER A 48 -2.20 5.32 -9.51
CA SER A 48 -1.92 4.53 -10.72
C SER A 48 -1.12 3.29 -10.39
N TYR A 49 -0.10 3.42 -9.55
CA TYR A 49 0.63 2.26 -9.03
C TYR A 49 -0.31 1.28 -8.32
N ALA A 50 -1.22 1.77 -7.47
CA ALA A 50 -2.20 0.92 -6.79
C ALA A 50 -3.19 0.24 -7.75
N ALA A 51 -3.62 0.93 -8.81
CA ALA A 51 -4.56 0.39 -9.80
C ALA A 51 -3.92 -0.71 -10.68
N PHE A 52 -2.60 -0.67 -10.89
CA PHE A 52 -1.86 -1.60 -11.75
C PHE A 52 -0.88 -2.50 -10.96
N THR A 53 -1.20 -2.79 -9.69
CA THR A 53 -0.43 -3.53 -8.64
C THR A 53 0.33 -4.80 -9.04
N GLU A 54 0.09 -5.36 -10.23
CA GLU A 54 0.79 -6.54 -10.76
C GLU A 54 1.99 -6.20 -11.67
N CYS A 55 2.28 -4.91 -11.89
CA CYS A 55 3.32 -4.49 -12.81
C CYS A 55 4.51 -3.82 -12.09
N GLU A 56 5.67 -3.77 -12.76
CA GLU A 56 6.85 -3.05 -12.28
C GLU A 56 6.54 -1.57 -11.97
N GLU A 57 7.40 -0.92 -11.19
CA GLU A 57 7.35 0.53 -10.95
C GLU A 57 7.19 1.27 -12.29
N ASP A 58 6.30 2.27 -12.34
CA ASP A 58 5.97 3.04 -13.56
C ASP A 58 5.30 2.29 -14.73
N ALA A 59 4.92 1.02 -14.57
CA ALA A 59 4.28 0.28 -15.67
C ALA A 59 2.97 0.89 -16.18
N TRP A 60 2.26 1.65 -15.35
CA TRP A 60 1.05 2.38 -15.76
C TRP A 60 1.32 3.38 -16.89
N LYS A 61 2.56 3.89 -17.04
CA LYS A 61 2.98 4.80 -18.12
C LYS A 61 2.97 4.13 -19.50
N ALA A 62 3.00 2.80 -19.56
CA ALA A 62 2.90 2.07 -20.82
C ALA A 62 1.47 2.00 -21.38
N PHE A 63 0.46 2.38 -20.58
CA PHE A 63 -0.94 2.32 -20.97
C PHE A 63 -1.44 3.68 -21.44
N PRO A 64 -2.42 3.73 -22.36
CA PRO A 64 -3.06 4.98 -22.76
C PRO A 64 -3.68 5.69 -21.55
N ALA A 65 -3.60 7.03 -21.51
CA ALA A 65 -4.15 7.85 -20.42
C ALA A 65 -5.62 7.55 -20.11
N ALA A 66 -6.42 7.20 -21.12
CA ALA A 66 -7.82 6.82 -20.95
C ALA A 66 -8.00 5.51 -20.15
N GLU A 67 -7.11 4.54 -20.32
CA GLU A 67 -7.12 3.28 -19.59
C GLU A 67 -6.69 3.48 -18.13
N VAL A 68 -5.62 4.25 -17.92
CA VAL A 68 -5.16 4.63 -16.57
C VAL A 68 -6.24 5.39 -15.83
N ALA A 69 -6.87 6.37 -16.47
CA ALA A 69 -7.96 7.15 -15.88
C ALA A 69 -9.15 6.27 -15.46
N ASP A 70 -9.54 5.29 -16.29
CA ASP A 70 -10.66 4.39 -15.99
C ASP A 70 -10.34 3.43 -14.84
N ALA A 71 -9.12 2.89 -14.81
CA ALA A 71 -8.64 2.02 -13.74
C ALA A 71 -8.56 2.76 -12.40
N VAL A 72 -7.92 3.93 -12.37
CA VAL A 72 -7.81 4.76 -11.16
C VAL A 72 -9.16 5.27 -10.71
N GLY A 73 -10.01 5.70 -11.65
CA GLY A 73 -11.35 6.14 -11.32
C GLY A 73 -12.21 5.01 -10.71
N SER A 74 -12.04 3.77 -11.19
CA SER A 74 -12.67 2.58 -10.60
C SER A 74 -12.16 2.27 -9.20
N LEU A 75 -10.84 2.41 -8.97
CA LEU A 75 -10.23 2.26 -7.64
C LEU A 75 -10.79 3.30 -6.65
N ILE A 76 -10.75 4.59 -7.01
CA ILE A 76 -11.27 5.69 -6.19
C ILE A 76 -12.74 5.44 -5.85
N LYS A 77 -13.55 5.01 -6.84
CA LYS A 77 -14.96 4.68 -6.62
C LYS A 77 -15.11 3.58 -5.56
N ALA A 78 -14.40 2.47 -5.71
CA ALA A 78 -14.49 1.33 -4.80
C ALA A 78 -14.08 1.70 -3.37
N ASP A 79 -13.04 2.53 -3.22
CA ASP A 79 -12.56 2.98 -1.91
C ASP A 79 -13.54 3.93 -1.23
N LEU A 80 -14.07 4.92 -1.96
CA LEU A 80 -15.08 5.83 -1.43
C LEU A 80 -16.35 5.09 -1.00
N GLU A 81 -16.79 4.11 -1.80
CA GLU A 81 -17.96 3.28 -1.45
C GLU A 81 -17.72 2.43 -0.21
N ARG A 82 -16.49 1.91 -0.03
CA ARG A 82 -16.10 1.17 1.18
C ARG A 82 -16.16 2.06 2.42
N ILE A 83 -15.58 3.25 2.36
CA ILE A 83 -15.59 4.22 3.47
C ILE A 83 -17.03 4.63 3.79
N ALA A 84 -17.81 4.99 2.77
CA ALA A 84 -19.20 5.40 2.92
C ALA A 84 -20.09 4.30 3.53
N LYS A 85 -19.85 3.04 3.16
CA LYS A 85 -20.55 1.88 3.72
C LYS A 85 -20.27 1.72 5.22
N VAL A 86 -19.02 1.85 5.64
CA VAL A 86 -18.64 1.79 7.07
C VAL A 86 -19.22 2.98 7.84
N ALA A 87 -19.28 4.14 7.21
CA ALA A 87 -19.84 5.35 7.77
C ALA A 87 -21.39 5.39 7.75
N GLU A 88 -22.04 4.38 7.18
CA GLU A 88 -23.50 4.31 7.00
C GLU A 88 -24.11 5.55 6.31
N ILE A 89 -23.35 6.16 5.39
CA ILE A 89 -23.79 7.32 4.61
C ILE A 89 -23.70 7.04 3.11
N SER A 90 -24.39 7.87 2.33
CA SER A 90 -24.16 7.96 0.90
C SER A 90 -23.07 9.00 0.60
N ILE A 91 -22.21 8.69 -0.37
CA ILE A 91 -21.26 9.65 -0.95
C ILE A 91 -22.00 10.94 -1.35
N PRO A 92 -21.40 12.13 -1.15
CA PRO A 92 -22.01 13.40 -1.53
C PRO A 92 -22.56 13.37 -2.96
N SER A 93 -23.88 13.61 -3.09
CA SER A 93 -24.54 13.53 -4.38
C SER A 93 -24.23 14.75 -5.22
N ARG A 94 -24.47 14.63 -6.53
CA ARG A 94 -24.20 15.72 -7.48
C ARG A 94 -25.01 17.00 -7.24
N ARG A 95 -26.12 16.88 -6.53
CA ARG A 95 -27.08 17.97 -6.27
C ARG A 95 -27.03 18.44 -4.81
N ALA A 96 -26.10 17.90 -4.02
CA ALA A 96 -25.94 18.31 -2.64
C ALA A 96 -25.56 19.79 -2.57
N SER A 97 -26.10 20.50 -1.58
CA SER A 97 -25.60 21.82 -1.23
C SER A 97 -24.15 21.71 -0.74
N GLY A 98 -23.36 22.79 -0.83
CA GLY A 98 -21.99 22.80 -0.33
C GLY A 98 -21.89 22.33 1.12
N ARG A 99 -22.77 22.83 1.98
CA ARG A 99 -22.85 22.43 3.39
C ARG A 99 -23.21 20.95 3.60
N THR A 100 -24.11 20.41 2.78
CA THR A 100 -24.44 18.97 2.81
C THR A 100 -23.26 18.12 2.35
N ALA A 101 -22.55 18.55 1.31
CA ALA A 101 -21.37 17.87 0.81
C ALA A 101 -20.25 17.86 1.85
N ILE A 102 -20.00 19.01 2.50
CA ILE A 102 -19.00 19.13 3.58
C ILE A 102 -19.38 18.25 4.77
N GLY A 103 -20.60 18.32 5.28
CA GLY A 103 -20.99 17.49 6.42
C GLY A 103 -20.80 16.00 6.16
N LYS A 104 -21.07 15.54 4.93
CA LYS A 104 -20.78 14.16 4.52
C LYS A 104 -19.28 13.87 4.38
N LEU A 105 -18.50 14.81 3.82
CA LEU A 105 -17.04 14.67 3.77
C LEU A 105 -16.42 14.58 5.17
N THR A 106 -16.88 15.39 6.12
CA THR A 106 -16.42 15.33 7.51
C THR A 106 -16.67 13.95 8.10
N ILE A 107 -17.85 13.36 7.87
CA ILE A 107 -18.16 11.99 8.29
C ILE A 107 -17.20 11.00 7.62
N LEU A 108 -16.99 11.09 6.30
CA LEU A 108 -16.04 10.22 5.58
C LEU A 108 -14.62 10.34 6.15
N SER A 109 -14.14 11.55 6.42
CA SER A 109 -12.81 11.79 7.01
C SER A 109 -12.68 11.15 8.39
N ILE A 110 -13.66 11.36 9.29
CA ILE A 110 -13.64 10.74 10.63
C ILE A 110 -13.55 9.22 10.52
N HIS A 111 -14.37 8.61 9.66
CA HIS A 111 -14.34 7.16 9.48
C HIS A 111 -13.05 6.68 8.81
N ALA A 112 -12.45 7.45 7.90
CA ALA A 112 -11.15 7.14 7.33
C ALA A 112 -10.03 7.20 8.37
N SER A 113 -10.02 8.21 9.26
CA SER A 113 -8.99 8.38 10.30
C SER A 113 -9.05 7.32 11.40
N PHE A 114 -10.25 6.94 11.85
CA PHE A 114 -10.44 6.02 12.98
C PHE A 114 -10.84 4.60 12.57
N GLY A 115 -11.10 4.37 11.28
CA GLY A 115 -11.39 3.05 10.72
C GLY A 115 -10.14 2.30 10.31
N ASP A 116 -10.33 1.05 9.89
CA ASP A 116 -9.28 0.19 9.33
C ASP A 116 -9.17 0.43 7.82
N PHE A 117 -8.71 1.64 7.47
CA PHE A 117 -8.47 2.06 6.09
C PHE A 117 -6.98 2.29 5.88
N ASP A 118 -6.46 1.71 4.81
CA ASP A 118 -5.06 1.82 4.44
C ASP A 118 -4.75 3.15 3.74
N TYR A 119 -3.46 3.30 3.47
CA TYR A 119 -2.88 4.42 2.76
C TYR A 119 -3.60 4.73 1.44
N TRP A 120 -3.93 3.73 0.62
CA TRP A 120 -4.54 3.93 -0.70
C TRP A 120 -5.96 4.47 -0.58
N GLN A 121 -6.75 3.94 0.35
CA GLN A 121 -8.12 4.41 0.55
C GLN A 121 -8.16 5.84 1.09
N LYS A 122 -7.20 6.20 1.96
CA LYS A 122 -7.05 7.58 2.44
C LYS A 122 -6.60 8.52 1.32
N THR A 123 -5.71 8.09 0.43
CA THR A 123 -5.31 8.85 -0.77
C THR A 123 -6.48 9.05 -1.72
N SER A 124 -7.28 8.01 -2.00
CA SER A 124 -8.52 8.09 -2.78
C SER A 124 -9.50 9.13 -2.20
N LEU A 125 -9.68 9.17 -0.87
CA LEU A 125 -10.50 10.17 -0.19
C LEU A 125 -9.92 11.58 -0.34
N MET A 126 -8.61 11.74 -0.17
CA MET A 126 -7.95 13.05 -0.28
C MET A 126 -8.10 13.64 -1.68
N VAL A 127 -7.88 12.85 -2.72
CA VAL A 127 -8.05 13.30 -4.11
C VAL A 127 -9.52 13.68 -4.38
N TYR A 128 -10.49 12.94 -3.81
CA TYR A 128 -11.91 13.31 -3.87
C TYR A 128 -12.23 14.64 -3.15
N GLN A 129 -11.58 14.93 -2.02
CA GLN A 129 -11.72 16.22 -1.34
C GLN A 129 -11.18 17.36 -2.20
N TYR A 130 -10.06 17.15 -2.90
CA TYR A 130 -9.53 18.12 -3.86
C TYR A 130 -10.48 18.36 -5.05
N ASP A 131 -11.16 17.33 -5.57
CA ASP A 131 -12.20 17.51 -6.60
C ASP A 131 -13.32 18.44 -6.10
N LEU A 132 -13.77 18.26 -4.86
CA LEU A 132 -14.75 19.17 -4.26
C LEU A 132 -14.19 20.56 -3.99
N LEU A 133 -12.93 20.67 -3.60
CA LEU A 133 -12.26 21.96 -3.41
C LEU A 133 -12.23 22.74 -4.73
N CYS A 134 -11.90 22.08 -5.84
CA CYS A 134 -11.91 22.67 -7.17
C CYS A 134 -13.29 23.20 -7.55
N TRP A 135 -14.35 22.46 -7.23
CA TRP A 135 -15.73 22.92 -7.40
C TRP A 135 -16.04 24.19 -6.60
N LEU A 136 -15.70 24.21 -5.32
CA LEU A 136 -16.03 25.32 -4.43
C LEU A 136 -15.32 26.60 -4.90
N TYR A 137 -14.07 26.50 -5.33
CA TYR A 137 -13.36 27.60 -5.99
C TYR A 137 -14.07 28.06 -7.27
N SER A 138 -14.49 27.13 -8.14
CA SER A 138 -15.23 27.47 -9.37
C SER A 138 -16.56 28.20 -9.13
N LYS A 139 -17.11 28.08 -7.91
CA LYS A 139 -18.35 28.72 -7.46
C LYS A 139 -18.13 29.91 -6.53
N ASN A 140 -16.88 30.31 -6.31
CA ASN A 140 -16.49 31.38 -5.37
C ASN A 140 -17.04 31.17 -3.94
N LYS A 141 -17.11 29.91 -3.50
CA LYS A 141 -17.58 29.49 -2.17
C LYS A 141 -16.40 29.35 -1.21
N ILE A 142 -15.81 30.49 -0.84
CA ILE A 142 -14.51 30.54 -0.16
C ILE A 142 -14.58 29.98 1.27
N GLU A 143 -15.65 30.28 2.02
CA GLU A 143 -15.83 29.75 3.38
C GLU A 143 -15.91 28.22 3.37
N GLU A 144 -16.74 27.67 2.50
CA GLU A 144 -16.85 26.22 2.32
C GLU A 144 -15.55 25.59 1.81
N ALA A 145 -14.81 26.28 0.93
CA ALA A 145 -13.52 25.81 0.43
C ALA A 145 -12.49 25.70 1.56
N PHE A 146 -12.51 26.63 2.51
CA PHE A 146 -11.63 26.58 3.67
C PHE A 146 -11.92 25.36 4.55
N GLU A 147 -13.20 25.05 4.81
CA GLU A 147 -13.60 23.84 5.55
C GLU A 147 -13.09 22.56 4.88
N VAL A 148 -13.19 22.46 3.55
CA VAL A 148 -12.66 21.30 2.80
C VAL A 148 -11.13 21.23 2.88
N TYR A 149 -10.45 22.38 2.81
CA TYR A 149 -9.00 22.45 2.91
C TYR A 149 -8.49 21.98 4.28
N GLU A 150 -9.19 22.30 5.37
CA GLU A 150 -8.87 21.77 6.70
C GLU A 150 -8.96 20.24 6.76
N LEU A 151 -10.00 19.64 6.14
CA LEU A 151 -10.14 18.19 6.05
C LEU A 151 -9.00 17.54 5.25
N ILE A 152 -8.55 18.19 4.18
CA ILE A 152 -7.41 17.72 3.38
C ILE A 152 -6.13 17.71 4.23
N ILE A 153 -5.86 18.77 4.99
CA ILE A 153 -4.67 18.83 5.86
C ILE A 153 -4.69 17.72 6.90
N GLN A 154 -5.84 17.47 7.51
CA GLN A 154 -6.00 16.38 8.49
C GLN A 154 -5.71 15.02 7.86
N ASN A 155 -6.35 14.71 6.72
CA ASN A 155 -6.12 13.45 6.00
C ASN A 155 -4.66 13.29 5.57
N ARG A 156 -4.00 14.36 5.11
CA ARG A 156 -2.58 14.34 4.75
C ARG A 156 -1.70 14.02 5.97
N GLY A 157 -2.04 14.55 7.14
CA GLY A 157 -1.36 14.24 8.40
C GLY A 157 -1.49 12.76 8.77
N ASP A 158 -2.69 12.19 8.62
CA ASP A 158 -2.93 10.77 8.89
C ASP A 158 -2.18 9.86 7.90
N ILE A 159 -2.20 10.18 6.61
CA ILE A 159 -1.44 9.47 5.58
C ILE A 159 0.06 9.48 5.89
N ALA A 160 0.61 10.63 6.27
CA ALA A 160 2.03 10.75 6.64
C ALA A 160 2.37 9.94 7.90
N ALA A 161 1.45 9.89 8.87
CA ALA A 161 1.61 9.07 10.07
C ALA A 161 1.59 7.56 9.74
N ASP A 162 0.67 7.12 8.89
CA ASP A 162 0.59 5.72 8.45
C ASP A 162 1.84 5.29 7.67
N PHE A 163 2.35 6.16 6.80
CA PHE A 163 3.59 5.93 6.07
C PHE A 163 4.78 5.80 7.04
N ALA A 164 4.91 6.72 8.01
CA ALA A 164 5.97 6.66 9.01
C ALA A 164 5.87 5.41 9.90
N LEU A 165 4.67 5.03 10.32
CA LEU A 165 4.44 3.81 11.10
C LEU A 165 4.77 2.55 10.31
N SER A 166 4.43 2.52 9.02
CA SER A 166 4.73 1.40 8.12
C SER A 166 6.24 1.26 7.90
N ALA A 167 6.96 2.36 7.67
CA ALA A 167 8.41 2.38 7.57
C ALA A 167 9.09 1.88 8.86
N VAL A 168 8.63 2.36 10.03
CA VAL A 168 9.13 1.90 11.35
C VAL A 168 8.80 0.43 11.59
N SER A 169 7.65 -0.06 11.14
CA SER A 169 7.25 -1.47 11.26
C SER A 169 8.13 -2.37 10.37
N ALA A 170 8.40 -1.95 9.14
CA ALA A 170 9.33 -2.63 8.24
C ALA A 170 10.74 -2.73 8.85
N GLU A 171 11.26 -1.62 9.37
CA GLU A 171 12.55 -1.56 10.07
C GLU A 171 12.58 -2.49 11.30
N LYS A 172 11.53 -2.47 12.14
CA LYS A 172 11.41 -3.37 13.30
C LYS A 172 11.33 -4.84 12.88
N SER A 173 10.67 -5.15 11.77
CA SER A 173 10.57 -6.50 11.21
C SER A 173 11.94 -6.98 10.70
N GLU A 174 12.69 -6.12 10.02
CA GLU A 174 14.07 -6.41 9.62
C GLU A 174 15.00 -6.62 10.82
N LEU A 175 14.94 -5.74 11.82
CA LEU A 175 15.70 -5.89 13.06
C LEU A 175 15.31 -7.18 13.83
N ALA A 176 14.03 -7.56 13.81
CA ALA A 176 13.58 -8.83 14.39
C ALA A 176 14.11 -10.04 13.59
N ARG A 177 14.09 -9.97 12.26
CA ARG A 177 14.68 -11.00 11.36
C ARG A 177 16.19 -11.11 11.57
N GLU A 178 16.91 -10.01 11.71
CA GLU A 178 18.35 -10.01 12.02
C GLU A 178 18.65 -10.61 13.39
N ARG A 179 17.90 -10.21 14.43
CA ARG A 179 18.06 -10.75 15.78
C ARG A 179 17.71 -12.24 15.82
N ALA A 180 16.74 -12.70 15.04
CA ALA A 180 16.44 -14.12 14.88
C ALA A 180 17.57 -14.85 14.14
N ARG A 181 18.08 -14.30 13.03
CA ARG A 181 19.26 -14.85 12.31
C ARG A 181 20.47 -14.97 13.24
N LYS A 182 20.77 -13.95 14.05
CA LYS A 182 21.87 -13.96 15.05
C LYS A 182 21.63 -14.99 16.17
N ARG A 183 20.39 -15.09 16.69
CA ARG A 183 20.02 -16.09 17.72
C ARG A 183 20.10 -17.53 17.22
N HIS A 184 19.74 -17.77 15.96
CA HIS A 184 19.77 -19.11 15.34
C HIS A 184 21.05 -19.41 14.57
N ALA A 185 22.01 -18.48 14.49
CA ALA A 185 23.30 -18.68 13.82
C ALA A 185 24.07 -19.94 14.32
N PRO A 186 24.21 -20.21 15.64
CA PRO A 186 24.89 -21.42 16.09
C PRO A 186 24.11 -22.69 15.74
N THR A 187 22.78 -22.68 15.84
CA THR A 187 21.92 -23.82 15.48
C THR A 187 21.89 -24.08 13.98
N ASN A 188 21.93 -23.03 13.14
CA ASN A 188 21.98 -23.13 11.69
C ASN A 188 23.32 -23.67 11.20
N LYS A 189 24.42 -23.30 11.86
CA LYS A 189 25.74 -23.88 11.57
C LYS A 189 25.76 -25.38 11.87
N ILE A 190 25.30 -25.78 13.06
CA ILE A 190 25.17 -27.20 13.43
C ILE A 190 24.26 -27.92 12.43
N LYS A 191 23.11 -27.33 12.05
CA LYS A 191 22.23 -27.91 11.03
C LYS A 191 22.93 -28.14 9.69
N LEU A 192 23.66 -27.15 9.18
CA LEU A 192 24.37 -27.25 7.89
C LEU A 192 25.48 -28.30 7.93
N ASP A 193 26.27 -28.32 9.00
CA ASP A 193 27.35 -29.29 9.20
C ASP A 193 26.78 -30.72 9.25
N LEU A 194 25.66 -30.93 9.94
CA LEU A 194 24.99 -32.23 10.04
C LEU A 194 24.37 -32.69 8.72
N LEU A 195 23.77 -31.80 7.94
CA LEU A 195 23.24 -32.13 6.61
C LEU A 195 24.38 -32.48 5.63
N ALA A 196 25.51 -31.77 5.71
CA ALA A 196 26.69 -32.07 4.90
C ALA A 196 27.40 -33.36 5.31
N GLU A 197 27.37 -33.72 6.60
CA GLU A 197 27.82 -35.02 7.12
C GLU A 197 26.90 -36.13 6.59
N TRP A 198 25.59 -35.98 6.71
CA TRP A 198 24.61 -36.95 6.19
C TRP A 198 24.80 -37.24 4.70
N GLY A 199 24.98 -36.20 3.87
CA GLY A 199 25.24 -36.37 2.44
C GLY A 199 26.50 -37.18 2.13
N ARG A 200 27.51 -37.15 3.02
CA ARG A 200 28.78 -37.86 2.85
C ARG A 200 28.76 -39.28 3.41
N THR A 201 28.22 -39.46 4.61
CA THR A 201 28.39 -40.69 5.41
C THR A 201 27.10 -41.48 5.58
N SER A 202 25.96 -41.06 5.02
CA SER A 202 24.66 -41.74 5.18
C SER A 202 24.69 -43.26 4.94
N LYS A 203 25.53 -43.73 4.01
CA LYS A 203 25.69 -45.16 3.67
C LYS A 203 26.44 -45.98 4.73
N GLU A 204 27.16 -45.33 5.64
CA GLU A 204 27.93 -45.98 6.72
C GLU A 204 27.04 -46.33 7.93
N TYR A 205 25.84 -45.76 8.00
CA TYR A 205 24.88 -45.99 9.07
C TYR A 205 23.82 -47.00 8.64
N LYS A 206 23.33 -47.80 9.59
CA LYS A 206 22.32 -48.84 9.32
C LYS A 206 20.99 -48.27 8.82
N SER A 207 20.66 -47.04 9.22
CA SER A 207 19.46 -46.32 8.79
C SER A 207 19.57 -44.84 9.14
N ARG A 208 18.70 -44.01 8.55
CA ARG A 208 18.52 -42.60 8.92
C ARG A 208 18.25 -42.42 10.42
N ALA A 209 17.44 -43.30 11.01
CA ALA A 209 17.12 -43.28 12.43
C ALA A 209 18.37 -43.51 13.31
N ASP A 210 19.28 -44.39 12.87
CA ASP A 210 20.52 -44.67 13.60
C ASP A 210 21.48 -43.47 13.57
N PHE A 211 21.64 -42.83 12.41
CA PHE A 211 22.38 -41.57 12.27
C PHE A 211 21.80 -40.46 13.17
N CYS A 212 20.49 -40.23 13.11
CA CYS A 212 19.82 -39.21 13.91
C CYS A 212 20.01 -39.43 15.41
N ARG A 213 20.01 -40.67 15.88
CA ARG A 213 20.20 -41.02 17.29
C ARG A 213 21.62 -40.73 17.77
N ILE A 214 22.62 -41.13 16.99
CA ILE A 214 24.05 -40.90 17.31
C ILE A 214 24.37 -39.41 17.33
N VAL A 215 23.92 -38.70 16.30
CA VAL A 215 24.15 -37.25 16.14
C VAL A 215 23.41 -36.44 17.20
N ALA A 216 22.14 -36.76 17.49
CA ALA A 216 21.38 -36.09 18.54
C ALA A 216 22.08 -36.18 19.90
N GLN A 217 22.65 -37.34 20.22
CA GLN A 217 23.41 -37.54 21.44
C GLN A 217 24.77 -36.80 21.43
N ARG A 218 25.46 -36.76 20.28
CA ARG A 218 26.77 -36.09 20.12
C ARG A 218 26.66 -34.57 20.25
N GLU A 219 25.67 -33.98 19.60
CA GLU A 219 25.50 -32.51 19.51
C GLU A 219 24.54 -31.95 20.60
N GLY A 220 24.00 -32.81 21.47
CA GLY A 220 23.04 -32.41 22.50
C GLY A 220 21.70 -31.91 21.95
N LEU A 221 21.29 -32.39 20.77
CA LEU A 221 20.05 -32.01 20.09
C LEU A 221 18.93 -33.02 20.35
N LEU A 222 17.68 -32.58 20.19
CA LEU A 222 16.54 -33.49 20.22
C LEU A 222 16.52 -34.36 18.96
N TYR A 223 16.40 -35.68 19.15
CA TYR A 223 16.31 -36.67 18.07
C TYR A 223 15.30 -36.28 16.97
N ARG A 224 14.10 -35.84 17.38
CA ARG A 224 13.03 -35.45 16.46
C ARG A 224 13.44 -34.28 15.57
N THR A 225 14.17 -33.31 16.11
CA THR A 225 14.65 -32.13 15.37
C THR A 225 15.65 -32.53 14.29
N VAL A 226 16.60 -33.40 14.61
CA VAL A 226 17.59 -33.91 13.63
C VAL A 226 16.91 -34.74 12.54
N TYR A 227 15.98 -35.61 12.93
CA TYR A 227 15.22 -36.44 12.01
C TYR A 227 14.38 -35.61 11.02
N ASP A 228 13.69 -34.58 11.51
CA ASP A 228 12.87 -33.69 10.68
C ASP A 228 13.73 -32.87 9.70
N TRP A 229 14.94 -32.45 10.09
CA TRP A 229 15.86 -31.74 9.19
C TRP A 229 16.33 -32.63 8.05
N ILE A 230 16.75 -33.85 8.34
CA ILE A 230 17.23 -34.79 7.33
C ILE A 230 16.08 -35.24 6.42
N ALA A 231 14.91 -35.54 6.99
CA ALA A 231 13.75 -35.96 6.20
C ALA A 231 13.27 -34.87 5.22
N ARG A 232 13.41 -33.58 5.58
CA ARG A 232 13.15 -32.47 4.65
C ARG A 232 14.26 -32.36 3.59
N HIS A 233 15.52 -32.41 4.00
CA HIS A 233 16.65 -32.36 3.06
C HIS A 233 16.62 -33.48 2.02
N ASP A 234 16.31 -34.72 2.43
CA ASP A 234 16.16 -35.86 1.52
C ASP A 234 15.00 -35.67 0.53
N ARG A 235 13.93 -34.96 0.95
CA ARG A 235 12.78 -34.64 0.09
C ARG A 235 13.09 -33.53 -0.91
N ASP A 236 13.84 -32.53 -0.48
CA ASP A 236 14.21 -31.38 -1.31
C ASP A 236 15.36 -31.71 -2.28
N SER A 237 16.12 -32.79 -2.02
CA SER A 237 17.24 -33.27 -2.85
C SER A 237 16.88 -34.45 -3.78
N ALA A 238 15.60 -34.87 -3.79
CA ALA A 238 15.06 -35.95 -4.63
C ALA A 238 14.27 -35.37 -5.81
#